data_AF-N1V3P4-F1
#
_entry.id   AF-N1V3P4-F1
#
_cell.length_a   1.000
_cell.length_b   1.000
_cell.length_c   1.000
_cell.angle_alpha   90.00
_cell.angle_beta   90.00
_cell.angle_gamma   90.00
#
_symmetry.space_group_name_H-M   'P 1'
#
loop_
_entity.id
_entity.type
_entity.pdbx_description
1 polymer ?
#
loop_
_entity_poly.entity_id
_entity_poly.type
_entity_poly.pdbx_seq_one_letter_code
_entity_poly.pdbx_strand_id
1 'polypeptide(L)'
;MTTLSQHADKVVPSGRIERVDSDYVLAFDRQFDYPRQYIWSLLTEPDQLAKWLGKPITGFELGRPYELDVAGGAVTGTVLQLNPPLSLQFTWEDELGGEA
;
A
#
# COMPACT_ATOMS: atom_id res chain seq x y z
N MET A 1 -8.06 -21.55 44.51
CA MET A 1 -8.94 -20.63 43.74
C MET A 1 -8.05 -19.56 43.15
N THR A 2 -7.65 -19.72 41.90
CA THR A 2 -6.79 -18.73 41.20
C THR A 2 -7.62 -18.14 40.07
N THR A 3 -8.03 -16.89 40.24
CA THR A 3 -8.79 -16.12 39.26
C THR A 3 -7.88 -15.76 38.08
N LEU A 4 -8.18 -16.28 36.88
CA LEU A 4 -7.57 -15.79 35.65
C LEU A 4 -8.22 -14.45 35.29
N SER A 5 -7.42 -13.38 35.36
CA SER A 5 -7.77 -12.06 34.84
C SER A 5 -7.84 -12.14 33.32
N GLN A 6 -9.03 -11.95 32.74
CA GLN A 6 -9.21 -11.79 31.30
C GLN A 6 -8.74 -10.39 30.89
N HIS A 7 -7.45 -10.23 30.62
CA HIS A 7 -7.03 -9.23 29.66
C HIS A 7 -7.21 -9.85 28.27
N ALA A 8 -8.44 -9.79 27.76
CA ALA A 8 -8.64 -9.95 26.34
C ALA A 8 -7.92 -8.77 25.67
N ASP A 9 -6.71 -9.00 25.18
CA ASP A 9 -6.09 -8.12 24.21
C ASP A 9 -7.13 -7.90 23.12
N LYS A 10 -7.66 -6.69 23.06
CA LYS A 10 -8.57 -6.28 22.00
C LYS A 10 -7.75 -6.44 20.72
N VAL A 11 -8.04 -7.48 19.95
CA VAL A 11 -7.46 -7.68 18.62
C VAL A 11 -7.82 -6.43 17.82
N VAL A 12 -6.89 -5.48 17.73
CA VAL A 12 -7.03 -4.32 16.86
C VAL A 12 -6.98 -4.92 15.45
N PRO A 13 -8.07 -4.82 14.66
CA PRO A 13 -8.08 -5.40 13.33
C PRO A 13 -6.91 -4.82 12.55
N SER A 14 -5.98 -5.68 12.11
CA SER A 14 -4.80 -5.25 11.37
C SER A 14 -5.19 -4.73 9.99
N GLY A 15 -6.40 -5.00 9.50
CA GLY A 15 -7.03 -4.38 8.33
C GLY A 15 -8.55 -4.56 8.39
N ARG A 16 -9.28 -3.86 7.53
CA ARG A 16 -10.74 -3.96 7.39
C ARG A 16 -11.11 -4.21 5.94
N ILE A 17 -12.08 -5.09 5.70
CA ILE A 17 -12.66 -5.32 4.39
C ILE A 17 -14.02 -4.64 4.36
N GLU A 18 -14.21 -3.72 3.42
CA GLU A 18 -15.45 -2.98 3.21
C GLU A 18 -16.03 -3.36 1.85
N ARG A 19 -17.35 -3.49 1.77
CA ARG A 19 -18.03 -3.67 0.49
C ARG A 19 -18.40 -2.29 -0.05
N VAL A 20 -17.94 -1.98 -1.25
CA VAL A 20 -18.25 -0.71 -1.94
C VAL A 20 -18.88 -1.07 -3.28
N ASP A 21 -20.14 -0.71 -3.46
CA ASP A 21 -20.97 -1.13 -4.58
C ASP A 21 -20.97 -2.66 -4.78
N SER A 22 -20.39 -3.14 -5.88
CA SER A 22 -20.27 -4.56 -6.22
C SER A 22 -18.90 -5.15 -5.87
N ASP A 23 -17.98 -4.33 -5.37
CA ASP A 23 -16.57 -4.66 -5.13
C ASP A 23 -16.22 -4.71 -3.63
N TYR A 24 -15.00 -5.14 -3.35
CA TYR A 24 -14.42 -5.18 -2.02
C TYR A 24 -13.19 -4.26 -1.92
N VAL A 25 -13.10 -3.53 -0.82
CA VAL A 25 -11.96 -2.67 -0.48
C VAL A 25 -11.28 -3.23 0.76
N LEU A 26 -9.99 -3.49 0.66
CA LEU A 26 -9.13 -3.81 1.80
C LEU A 26 -8.43 -2.53 2.26
N ALA A 27 -8.66 -2.12 3.51
CA ALA A 27 -8.11 -0.91 4.08
C ALA A 27 -7.27 -1.19 5.33
N PHE A 28 -6.19 -0.42 5.48
CA PHE A 28 -5.22 -0.53 6.55
C PHE A 28 -4.99 0.84 7.18
N ASP A 29 -5.16 0.95 8.49
CA ASP A 29 -4.74 2.13 9.25
C ASP A 29 -3.47 1.80 10.03
N ARG A 30 -2.45 2.64 9.89
CA ARG A 30 -1.14 2.49 10.55
C ARG A 30 -0.69 3.81 11.13
N GLN A 31 -0.26 3.79 12.39
CA GLN A 31 0.37 4.93 13.04
C GLN A 31 1.89 4.76 12.98
N PHE A 32 2.56 5.78 12.48
CA PHE A 32 4.01 5.85 12.41
C PHE A 32 4.48 7.11 13.14
N ASP A 33 5.42 6.96 14.07
CA ASP A 33 6.01 8.08 14.81
C ASP A 33 7.10 8.79 13.98
N TYR A 34 6.75 9.16 12.75
CA TYR A 34 7.62 9.82 11.78
C TYR A 34 6.93 11.01 11.12
N PRO A 35 7.68 12.05 10.70
CA PRO A 35 7.10 13.17 9.97
C PRO A 35 6.40 12.72 8.68
N ARG A 36 5.24 13.30 8.37
CA ARG A 36 4.47 13.00 7.14
C ARG A 36 5.31 13.05 5.86
N GLN A 37 6.26 13.98 5.79
CA GLN A 37 7.11 14.17 4.61
C GLN A 37 8.15 13.05 4.46
N TYR A 38 8.59 12.48 5.59
CA TYR A 38 9.45 11.30 5.56
C TYR A 38 8.67 10.08 5.08
N ILE A 39 7.45 9.86 5.58
CA ILE A 39 6.60 8.76 5.09
C ILE A 39 6.29 8.95 3.60
N TRP A 40 5.97 10.17 3.17
CA TRP A 40 5.73 10.47 1.76
C TRP A 40 6.93 10.11 0.87
N SER A 41 8.16 10.43 1.30
CA SER A 41 9.35 10.08 0.53
C SER A 41 9.56 8.57 0.42
N LEU A 42 9.12 7.78 1.40
CA LEU A 42 9.14 6.31 1.31
C LEU A 42 8.19 5.75 0.24
N LEU A 43 7.15 6.52 -0.11
CA LEU A 43 6.12 6.14 -1.08
C LEU A 43 6.38 6.69 -2.49
N THR A 44 7.21 7.73 -2.64
CA THR A 44 7.41 8.41 -3.94
C THR A 44 8.85 8.46 -4.44
N GLU A 45 9.85 8.36 -3.56
CA GLU A 45 11.25 8.43 -3.98
C GLU A 45 11.73 7.05 -4.46
N PRO A 46 12.30 6.94 -5.68
CA PRO A 46 12.67 5.64 -6.25
C PRO A 46 13.61 4.80 -5.37
N ASP A 47 14.62 5.45 -4.78
CA ASP A 47 15.58 4.80 -3.90
C ASP A 47 14.96 4.29 -2.59
N GLN A 48 13.84 4.87 -2.15
CA GLN A 48 13.13 4.41 -0.97
C GLN A 48 12.14 3.30 -1.30
N LEU A 49 11.40 3.43 -2.41
CA LEU A 49 10.50 2.39 -2.93
C LEU A 49 11.23 1.06 -3.14
N ALA A 50 12.45 1.12 -3.71
CA ALA A 50 13.29 -0.05 -3.95
C ALA A 50 13.66 -0.84 -2.67
N LYS A 51 13.50 -0.25 -1.48
CA LYS A 51 13.81 -0.93 -0.22
C LYS A 51 12.70 -1.83 0.29
N TRP A 52 11.46 -1.67 -0.19
CA TRP A 52 10.31 -2.37 0.41
C TRP A 52 9.22 -2.79 -0.59
N LEU A 53 8.98 -2.02 -1.65
CA LEU A 53 7.94 -2.32 -2.64
C LEU A 53 8.51 -2.99 -3.89
N GLY A 54 9.49 -2.34 -4.50
CA GLY A 54 10.06 -2.74 -5.79
C GLY A 54 10.85 -1.59 -6.40
N LYS A 55 11.71 -1.91 -7.37
CA LYS A 55 12.55 -0.93 -8.05
C LYS A 55 11.75 -0.28 -9.19
N PRO A 56 11.51 1.04 -9.17
CA PRO A 56 10.86 1.71 -10.29
C PRO A 56 11.74 1.70 -11.53
N ILE A 57 11.16 1.23 -12.62
CA ILE A 57 11.76 1.31 -13.96
C ILE A 57 11.46 2.68 -14.56
N THR A 58 10.28 3.22 -14.28
CA THR A 58 9.84 4.57 -14.63
C THR A 58 9.42 5.36 -13.38
N GLY A 59 9.40 6.69 -13.49
CA GLY A 59 8.94 7.56 -12.40
C GLY A 59 7.42 7.55 -12.22
N PHE A 60 6.95 7.96 -11.04
CA PHE A 60 5.54 8.21 -10.78
C PHE A 60 5.15 9.62 -11.25
N GLU A 61 4.38 9.69 -12.33
CA GLU A 61 3.85 10.93 -12.88
C GLU A 61 2.33 10.82 -13.05
N LEU A 62 1.60 11.87 -12.63
CA LEU A 62 0.13 11.89 -12.68
C LEU A 62 -0.40 11.63 -14.10
N GLY A 63 -1.31 10.66 -14.24
CA GLY A 63 -1.92 10.28 -15.50
C GLY A 63 -1.01 9.48 -16.44
N ARG A 64 0.18 9.07 -15.97
CA ARG A 64 1.13 8.26 -16.74
C ARG A 64 1.21 6.83 -16.22
N PRO A 65 1.48 5.86 -17.12
CA PRO A 65 1.78 4.50 -16.71
C PRO A 65 3.12 4.45 -15.96
N TYR A 66 3.25 3.50 -15.05
CA TYR A 66 4.50 3.16 -14.39
C TYR A 66 4.80 1.66 -14.48
N GLU A 67 6.06 1.31 -14.26
CA GLU A 67 6.52 -0.07 -14.16
C GLU A 67 7.42 -0.24 -12.93
N LEU A 68 7.15 -1.28 -12.13
CA LEU A 68 7.93 -1.69 -10.97
C LEU A 68 8.50 -3.10 -11.19
N ASP A 69 9.80 -3.25 -10.99
CA ASP A 69 10.45 -4.54 -10.83
C ASP A 69 10.30 -4.99 -9.38
N VAL A 70 9.44 -5.99 -9.14
CA VAL A 70 9.15 -6.54 -7.81
C VAL A 70 9.70 -7.96 -7.68
N ALA A 71 9.88 -8.44 -6.46
CA ALA A 71 10.30 -9.81 -6.24
C ALA A 71 9.22 -10.79 -6.74
N GLY A 72 9.44 -11.38 -7.91
CA GLY A 72 8.51 -12.34 -8.52
C GLY A 72 7.89 -11.90 -9.86
N GLY A 73 8.21 -10.70 -10.38
CA GLY A 73 7.74 -10.27 -11.70
C GLY A 73 7.79 -8.76 -11.89
N ALA A 74 7.25 -8.31 -13.02
CA ALA A 74 6.99 -6.89 -13.26
C ALA A 74 5.53 -6.56 -12.91
N VAL A 75 5.33 -5.39 -12.32
CA VAL A 75 4.01 -4.83 -12.04
C VAL A 75 3.87 -3.54 -12.83
N THR A 76 2.72 -3.38 -13.48
CA THR A 76 2.37 -2.15 -14.17
C THR A 76 1.17 -1.48 -13.54
N GLY A 77 0.97 -0.20 -13.86
CA GLY A 77 -0.20 0.54 -13.42
C GLY A 77 -0.18 1.96 -13.95
N THR A 78 -1.17 2.76 -13.57
CA THR A 78 -1.27 4.19 -13.90
C THR A 78 -1.43 5.00 -12.62
N VAL A 79 -0.70 6.12 -12.51
CA VAL A 79 -0.88 7.04 -11.39
C VAL A 79 -2.17 7.84 -11.57
N LEU A 80 -3.14 7.61 -10.69
CA LEU A 80 -4.45 8.26 -10.73
C LEU A 80 -4.48 9.56 -9.93
N GLN A 81 -3.71 9.63 -8.85
CA GLN A 81 -3.63 10.81 -7.99
C GLN A 81 -2.25 10.94 -7.37
N LEU A 82 -1.72 12.16 -7.36
CA LEU A 82 -0.46 12.52 -6.73
C LEU A 82 -0.62 13.89 -6.04
N ASN A 83 -0.96 13.88 -4.75
CA ASN A 83 -1.17 15.08 -3.94
C ASN A 83 -0.25 15.07 -2.71
N PRO A 84 0.98 15.60 -2.82
CA PRO A 84 1.96 15.55 -1.74
C PRO A 84 1.56 16.41 -0.53
N PRO A 85 1.76 15.96 0.72
CA PRO A 85 2.11 14.60 1.17
C PRO A 85 0.86 13.85 1.69
N LEU A 86 -0.30 14.09 1.07
CA LEU A 86 -1.61 13.69 1.61
C LEU A 86 -2.14 12.40 1.02
N SER A 87 -1.95 12.19 -0.29
CA SER A 87 -2.54 11.03 -0.97
C SER A 87 -1.82 10.68 -2.26
N LEU A 88 -1.58 9.39 -2.44
CA LEU A 88 -1.10 8.75 -3.65
C LEU A 88 -2.12 7.66 -4.02
N GLN A 89 -2.54 7.62 -5.28
CA GLN A 89 -3.41 6.58 -5.80
C GLN A 89 -2.88 6.10 -7.15
N PHE A 90 -2.84 4.78 -7.33
CA PHE A 90 -2.44 4.15 -8.58
C PHE A 90 -3.21 2.84 -8.79
N THR A 91 -3.33 2.42 -10.04
CA THR A 91 -3.79 1.06 -10.36
C THR A 91 -2.64 0.07 -10.19
N TRP A 92 -2.95 -1.20 -9.97
CA TRP A 92 -1.96 -2.27 -9.83
C TRP A 92 -2.38 -3.45 -10.71
N GLU A 93 -1.51 -3.83 -11.64
CA GLU A 93 -1.69 -4.95 -12.55
C GLU A 93 -0.47 -5.87 -12.43
N ASP A 94 -0.71 -7.12 -12.03
CA ASP A 94 0.30 -8.17 -11.97
C ASP A 94 -0.17 -9.41 -12.74
N GLU A 95 0.78 -10.27 -13.09
CA GLU A 95 0.47 -11.54 -13.79
C GLU A 95 -0.31 -12.53 -12.90
N LEU A 96 -0.36 -12.31 -11.57
CA LEU A 96 -1.07 -13.18 -10.63
C LEU A 96 -2.59 -13.01 -10.69
N GLY A 97 -3.10 -11.97 -11.35
CA GLY A 97 -4.53 -11.82 -11.68
C GLY A 97 -5.05 -12.83 -12.73
N GLY A 98 -4.18 -13.70 -13.26
CA GLY A 98 -4.48 -14.68 -14.31
C GLY A 98 -4.84 -16.09 -13.84
N GLU A 99 -5.29 -16.30 -12.60
CA GLU A 99 -5.93 -17.57 -12.23
C GLU A 99 -7.36 -17.62 -12.80
N ALA A 100 -7.46 -18.07 -14.05
CA ALA A 100 -8.70 -18.51 -14.71
C ALA A 100 -8.81 -20.04 -14.70
#